data_AF-A0A6J6EWP1-F1
#
_entry.id   AF-A0A6J6EWP1-F1
#
_cell.length_a   1.000
_cell.length_b   1.000
_cell.length_c   1.000
_cell.angle_alpha   90.00
_cell.angle_beta   90.00
_cell.angle_gamma   90.00
#
_symmetry.space_group_name_H-M   'P 1'
#
loop_
_entity.id
_entity.type
_entity.pdbx_description
1 polymer ?
#
loop_
_entity_poly.entity_id
_entity_poly.type
_entity_poly.pdbx_seq_one_letter_code
_entity_poly.pdbx_strand_id
1 'polypeptide(L)'
;MTNNLLLDDQLSKLSEINYDGDDVLKQQRLGAIAVNQLVANFALTKHEDDLELIAFVLVRLKDLQVRDYAMGLVTDENIDQQFNLWYWLMSSAPKGYIAPVACIFAACAYESGESDLAHKALDNAFADQISYPLAVLLRRVFFSGWPAQSFAAMRSQLHPKICASLFGGSI
;
A
#
# COMPACT_ATOMS: atom_id res chain seq x y z
N MET A 1 -4.79 3.84 -23.26
CA MET A 1 -6.18 3.78 -22.77
C MET A 1 -6.72 2.35 -22.64
N THR A 2 -6.03 1.32 -23.15
CA THR A 2 -6.51 -0.08 -23.18
C THR A 2 -6.32 -0.86 -21.86
N ASN A 3 -5.28 -0.58 -21.08
CA ASN A 3 -4.99 -1.33 -19.84
C ASN A 3 -6.01 -1.09 -18.72
N ASN A 4 -6.64 0.09 -18.65
CA ASN A 4 -7.60 0.38 -17.58
C ASN A 4 -8.86 -0.48 -17.67
N LEU A 5 -9.40 -0.73 -18.88
CA LEU A 5 -10.59 -1.59 -19.02
C LEU A 5 -10.34 -3.03 -18.57
N LEU A 6 -9.15 -3.58 -18.84
CA LEU A 6 -8.82 -4.95 -18.45
C LEU A 6 -8.59 -5.06 -16.94
N LEU A 7 -7.99 -4.04 -16.32
CA LEU A 7 -7.83 -3.99 -14.87
C LEU A 7 -9.19 -3.83 -14.17
N ASP A 8 -10.08 -2.98 -14.70
CA ASP A 8 -11.44 -2.80 -14.18
C ASP A 8 -12.25 -4.11 -14.23
N ASP A 9 -12.10 -4.92 -15.28
CA ASP A 9 -12.71 -6.25 -15.37
C ASP A 9 -12.23 -7.17 -14.24
N GLN A 10 -10.93 -7.18 -13.93
CA GLN A 10 -10.41 -7.99 -12.82
C GLN A 10 -10.86 -7.49 -11.46
N LEU A 11 -10.91 -6.17 -11.26
CA LEU A 11 -11.41 -5.56 -10.02
C LEU A 11 -12.87 -5.92 -9.76
N SER A 12 -13.70 -5.99 -10.80
CA SER A 12 -15.13 -6.33 -10.68
C SER A 12 -15.40 -7.74 -10.13
N LYS A 13 -14.41 -8.64 -10.20
CA LYS A 13 -14.49 -10.04 -9.73
C LYS A 13 -14.14 -10.19 -8.25
N LEU A 14 -13.63 -9.13 -7.63
CA LEU A 14 -13.05 -9.18 -6.29
C LEU A 14 -13.91 -8.42 -5.29
N SER A 15 -14.04 -8.97 -4.09
CA SER A 15 -14.66 -8.30 -2.95
C SER A 15 -13.60 -7.87 -1.93
N GLU A 16 -13.89 -6.75 -1.26
CA GLU A 16 -13.18 -6.33 -0.04
C GLU A 16 -13.30 -7.41 1.05
N ILE A 17 -12.42 -7.33 2.05
CA ILE A 17 -12.46 -8.28 3.18
C ILE A 17 -13.74 -8.03 3.98
N ASN A 18 -14.55 -9.07 4.15
CA ASN A 18 -15.75 -9.00 4.98
C ASN A 18 -15.37 -9.26 6.44
N TYR A 19 -15.37 -8.21 7.27
CA TYR A 19 -15.04 -8.29 8.69
C TYR A 19 -16.02 -9.12 9.53
N ASP A 20 -17.23 -9.35 9.03
CA ASP A 20 -18.24 -10.18 9.69
C ASP A 20 -18.13 -11.67 9.30
N GLY A 21 -17.18 -12.02 8.42
CA GLY A 21 -16.95 -13.40 8.00
C GLY A 21 -15.89 -14.13 8.82
N ASP A 22 -15.88 -15.46 8.74
CA ASP A 22 -14.94 -16.31 9.49
C ASP A 22 -13.52 -16.32 8.88
N ASP A 23 -13.36 -15.86 7.65
CA ASP A 23 -12.12 -15.97 6.86
C ASP A 23 -11.24 -14.70 6.87
N VAL A 24 -11.50 -13.71 7.73
CA VAL A 24 -10.79 -12.41 7.75
C VAL A 24 -9.27 -12.59 7.78
N LEU A 25 -8.76 -13.35 8.76
CA LEU A 25 -7.31 -13.56 8.91
C LEU A 25 -6.71 -14.27 7.69
N LYS A 26 -7.43 -15.23 7.12
CA LYS A 26 -7.00 -15.94 5.90
C LYS A 26 -6.93 -14.98 4.72
N GLN A 27 -7.92 -14.11 4.53
CA GLN A 27 -7.91 -13.12 3.46
C GLN A 27 -6.81 -12.07 3.63
N GLN A 28 -6.54 -11.64 4.87
CA GLN A 28 -5.44 -10.74 5.19
C GLN A 28 -4.08 -11.38 4.87
N ARG A 29 -3.88 -12.65 5.24
CA ARG A 29 -2.67 -13.42 4.87
C ARG A 29 -2.48 -13.51 3.37
N LEU A 30 -3.55 -13.84 2.63
CA LEU A 30 -3.52 -13.88 1.17
C LEU A 30 -3.17 -12.51 0.58
N GLY A 31 -3.72 -11.43 1.15
CA GLY A 31 -3.36 -10.07 0.77
C GLY A 31 -1.87 -9.77 0.98
N ALA A 32 -1.31 -10.11 2.13
CA ALA A 32 0.12 -9.94 2.41
C ALA A 32 1.02 -10.76 1.47
N ILE A 33 0.63 -12.00 1.16
CA ILE A 33 1.34 -12.86 0.19
C ILE A 33 1.31 -12.22 -1.21
N ALA A 34 0.16 -11.71 -1.64
CA ALA A 34 0.03 -11.05 -2.93
C ALA A 34 0.87 -9.76 -3.02
N VAL A 35 0.95 -8.99 -1.93
CA VAL A 35 1.85 -7.83 -1.86
C VAL A 35 3.31 -8.27 -2.07
N ASN A 36 3.76 -9.35 -1.42
CA ASN A 36 5.11 -9.88 -1.62
C ASN A 36 5.34 -10.34 -3.07
N GLN A 37 4.34 -10.98 -3.68
CA GLN A 37 4.41 -11.39 -5.08
C GLN A 37 4.52 -10.17 -6.02
N LEU A 38 3.78 -9.10 -5.75
CA LEU A 38 3.87 -7.86 -6.54
C LEU A 38 5.25 -7.21 -6.40
N VAL A 39 5.79 -7.13 -5.18
CA VAL A 39 7.15 -6.62 -4.92
C VAL A 39 8.19 -7.45 -5.69
N ALA A 40 8.07 -8.78 -5.69
CA ALA A 40 8.96 -9.66 -6.43
C ALA A 40 8.83 -9.50 -7.95
N ASN A 41 7.60 -9.42 -8.48
CA ASN A 41 7.35 -9.19 -9.90
C ASN A 41 7.88 -7.83 -10.35
N PHE A 42 7.80 -6.81 -9.49
CA PHE A 42 8.34 -5.48 -9.77
C PHE A 42 9.86 -5.49 -9.89
N ALA A 43 10.55 -6.15 -8.96
CA ALA A 43 12.00 -6.34 -9.01
C ALA A 43 12.49 -7.05 -10.29
N LEU A 44 11.65 -7.94 -10.84
CA LEU A 44 11.92 -8.70 -12.06
C LEU A 44 11.43 -8.01 -13.35
N THR A 45 10.94 -6.77 -13.27
CA THR A 45 10.32 -6.03 -14.39
C THR A 45 9.21 -6.80 -15.11
N LYS A 46 8.43 -7.60 -14.36
CA LYS A 46 7.28 -8.41 -14.84
C LYS A 46 5.96 -7.97 -14.22
N HIS A 47 5.92 -6.82 -13.58
CA HIS A 47 4.78 -6.37 -12.78
C HIS A 47 3.56 -5.99 -13.62
N GLU A 48 3.75 -5.52 -14.86
CA GLU A 48 2.65 -5.09 -15.74
C GLU A 48 1.88 -6.25 -16.39
N ASP A 49 2.43 -7.47 -16.33
CA ASP A 49 1.88 -8.64 -17.03
C ASP A 49 0.75 -9.34 -16.26
N ASP A 50 0.60 -9.06 -14.96
CA ASP A 50 -0.30 -9.79 -14.06
C ASP A 50 -1.42 -8.88 -13.50
N LEU A 51 -2.40 -8.61 -14.36
CA LEU A 51 -3.55 -7.77 -14.01
C LEU A 51 -4.40 -8.37 -12.88
N GLU A 52 -4.44 -9.69 -12.74
CA GLU A 52 -5.16 -10.36 -11.65
C GLU A 52 -4.48 -10.08 -10.30
N LEU A 53 -3.16 -10.19 -10.24
CA LEU A 53 -2.39 -9.85 -9.05
C LEU A 53 -2.52 -8.35 -8.71
N ILE A 54 -2.42 -7.46 -9.69
CA ILE A 54 -2.58 -6.01 -9.48
C ILE A 54 -3.95 -5.72 -8.88
N ALA A 55 -5.03 -6.23 -9.49
CA ALA A 55 -6.39 -6.05 -8.99
C ALA A 55 -6.55 -6.60 -7.56
N PHE A 56 -6.00 -7.78 -7.30
CA PHE A 56 -6.04 -8.40 -5.98
C PHE A 56 -5.32 -7.58 -4.92
N VAL A 57 -4.13 -7.06 -5.22
CA VAL A 57 -3.39 -6.17 -4.32
C VAL A 57 -4.17 -4.89 -4.07
N LEU A 58 -4.69 -4.22 -5.11
CA LEU A 58 -5.47 -2.98 -4.96
C LEU A 58 -6.69 -3.17 -4.04
N VAL A 59 -7.44 -4.27 -4.21
CA VAL A 59 -8.59 -4.58 -3.33
C VAL A 59 -8.12 -4.87 -1.91
N ARG A 60 -7.04 -5.63 -1.73
CA ARG A 60 -6.55 -6.02 -0.39
C ARG A 60 -5.93 -4.86 0.37
N LEU A 61 -5.32 -3.87 -0.31
CA LEU A 61 -4.78 -2.66 0.34
C LEU A 61 -5.86 -1.76 0.97
N LYS A 62 -7.15 -2.03 0.76
CA LYS A 62 -8.23 -1.37 1.53
C LYS A 62 -8.33 -1.88 2.96
N ASP A 63 -7.85 -3.10 3.25
CA ASP A 63 -7.75 -3.62 4.62
C ASP A 63 -6.55 -3.01 5.35
N LEU A 64 -6.77 -2.61 6.60
CA LEU A 64 -5.76 -1.94 7.43
C LEU A 64 -4.51 -2.81 7.65
N GLN A 65 -4.68 -4.11 7.92
CA GLN A 65 -3.56 -5.00 8.22
C GLN A 65 -2.71 -5.25 6.98
N VAL A 66 -3.33 -5.45 5.81
CA VAL A 66 -2.61 -5.65 4.55
C VAL A 66 -1.90 -4.37 4.12
N ARG A 67 -2.55 -3.21 4.25
CA ARG A 67 -1.95 -1.91 3.94
C ARG A 67 -0.74 -1.60 4.82
N ASP A 68 -0.89 -1.79 6.13
CA ASP A 68 0.18 -1.50 7.08
C ASP A 68 1.31 -2.54 6.98
N TYR A 69 1.00 -3.77 6.57
CA TYR A 69 2.02 -4.76 6.16
C TYR A 69 2.82 -4.26 4.96
N ALA A 70 2.15 -3.85 3.88
CA ALA A 70 2.80 -3.33 2.67
C ALA A 70 3.70 -2.12 2.96
N MET A 71 3.21 -1.15 3.75
CA MET A 71 3.99 0.01 4.17
C MET A 71 5.23 -0.39 4.99
N GLY A 72 5.13 -1.44 5.81
CA GLY A 72 6.23 -1.89 6.65
C GLY A 72 7.32 -2.68 5.93
N LEU A 73 7.12 -3.09 4.67
CA LEU A 73 8.14 -3.79 3.87
C LEU A 73 9.34 -2.91 3.48
N VAL A 74 9.22 -1.59 3.61
CA VAL A 74 10.28 -0.64 3.29
C VAL A 74 11.44 -0.79 4.28
N THR A 75 12.65 -0.95 3.77
CA THR A 75 13.91 -0.95 4.53
C THR A 75 14.89 0.01 3.88
N ASP A 76 15.97 0.35 4.59
CA ASP A 76 17.01 1.24 4.05
C ASP A 76 17.65 0.65 2.76
N GLU A 77 17.69 -0.68 2.65
CA GLU A 77 18.24 -1.37 1.49
C GLU A 77 17.32 -1.40 0.26
N ASN A 78 16.00 -1.28 0.45
CA ASN A 78 15.02 -1.43 -0.63
C ASN A 78 14.17 -0.19 -0.93
N ILE A 79 14.41 0.92 -0.21
CA ILE A 79 13.56 2.11 -0.27
C ILE A 79 13.38 2.66 -1.69
N ASP A 80 14.42 2.67 -2.51
CA ASP A 80 14.32 3.15 -3.90
C ASP A 80 13.44 2.24 -4.77
N GLN A 81 13.51 0.92 -4.57
CA GLN A 81 12.65 -0.02 -5.27
C GLN A 81 11.20 0.15 -4.83
N GLN A 82 10.96 0.27 -3.52
CA GLN A 82 9.63 0.47 -2.95
C GLN A 82 9.02 1.79 -3.42
N PHE A 83 9.81 2.87 -3.42
CA PHE A 83 9.40 4.18 -3.91
C PHE A 83 8.86 4.08 -5.34
N ASN A 84 9.62 3.44 -6.24
CA ASN A 84 9.23 3.28 -7.64
C ASN A 84 8.01 2.36 -7.80
N LEU A 85 7.93 1.28 -7.03
CA LEU A 85 6.77 0.37 -7.03
C LEU A 85 5.49 1.11 -6.64
N TRP A 86 5.50 1.81 -5.51
CA TRP A 86 4.29 2.46 -5.00
C TRP A 86 3.89 3.67 -5.86
N TYR A 87 4.86 4.38 -6.43
CA TYR A 87 4.59 5.42 -7.42
C TYR A 87 3.92 4.86 -8.69
N TRP A 88 4.44 3.75 -9.23
CA TRP A 88 3.86 3.08 -10.39
C TRP A 88 2.46 2.55 -10.11
N LEU A 89 2.26 1.86 -8.97
CA LEU A 89 0.96 1.30 -8.61
C LEU A 89 -0.07 2.41 -8.37
N MET A 90 0.31 3.51 -7.69
CA MET A 90 -0.57 4.67 -7.49
C MET A 90 -1.00 5.27 -8.83
N SER A 91 -0.07 5.39 -9.77
CA SER A 91 -0.32 5.96 -11.11
C SER A 91 -1.21 5.07 -11.99
N SER A 92 -1.24 3.76 -11.69
CA SER A 92 -2.02 2.76 -12.43
C SER A 92 -3.36 2.43 -11.77
N ALA A 93 -3.54 2.79 -10.49
CA ALA A 93 -4.74 2.48 -9.73
C ALA A 93 -5.96 3.29 -10.25
N PRO A 94 -7.10 2.65 -10.51
CA PRO A 94 -8.32 3.36 -10.84
C PRO A 94 -8.93 4.04 -9.61
N LYS A 95 -9.82 5.01 -9.86
CA LYS A 95 -10.56 5.72 -8.81
C LYS A 95 -11.25 4.72 -7.86
N GLY A 96 -11.17 4.98 -6.56
CA GLY A 96 -11.64 4.14 -5.47
C GLY A 96 -10.57 3.22 -4.88
N TYR A 97 -9.38 3.16 -5.48
CA TYR A 97 -8.25 2.33 -5.04
C TYR A 97 -6.94 3.11 -4.87
N ILE A 98 -6.94 4.43 -5.13
CA ILE A 98 -5.73 5.26 -5.12
C ILE A 98 -5.33 5.59 -3.68
N ALA A 99 -6.29 5.95 -2.82
CA ALA A 99 -6.02 6.43 -1.45
C ALA A 99 -5.08 5.54 -0.61
N PRO A 100 -5.28 4.20 -0.51
CA PRO A 100 -4.36 3.35 0.25
C PRO A 100 -2.95 3.33 -0.34
N VAL A 101 -2.82 3.19 -1.67
CA VAL A 101 -1.52 3.14 -2.36
C VAL A 101 -0.78 4.47 -2.23
N ALA A 102 -1.49 5.57 -2.42
CA ALA A 102 -0.96 6.91 -2.28
C ALA A 102 -0.45 7.19 -0.87
N CYS A 103 -1.07 6.63 0.18
CA CYS A 103 -0.54 6.75 1.54
C CYS A 103 0.74 5.95 1.75
N ILE A 104 0.85 4.76 1.15
CA ILE A 104 2.08 3.95 1.22
C ILE A 104 3.22 4.68 0.49
N PHE A 105 2.95 5.18 -0.72
CA PHE A 105 3.91 5.99 -1.48
C PHE A 105 4.29 7.26 -0.72
N ALA A 106 3.33 7.95 -0.11
CA ALA A 106 3.57 9.15 0.69
C ALA A 106 4.53 8.89 1.86
N ALA A 107 4.37 7.78 2.58
CA ALA A 107 5.27 7.37 3.66
C ALA A 107 6.69 7.10 3.13
N CYS A 108 6.82 6.37 2.02
CA CYS A 108 8.10 6.07 1.40
C CYS A 108 8.81 7.34 0.90
N ALA A 109 8.10 8.22 0.20
CA ALA A 109 8.63 9.48 -0.29
C ALA A 109 9.09 10.40 0.85
N TYR A 110 8.33 10.45 1.95
CA TYR A 110 8.72 11.23 3.12
C TYR A 110 10.03 10.73 3.74
N GLU A 111 10.21 9.40 3.84
CA GLU A 111 11.43 8.79 4.36
C GLU A 111 12.64 9.01 3.45
N SER A 112 12.43 9.02 2.13
CA SER A 112 13.45 9.38 1.13
C SER A 112 13.81 10.86 1.14
N GLY A 113 13.15 11.70 1.95
CA GLY A 113 13.36 13.15 1.99
C GLY A 113 12.60 13.92 0.89
N GLU A 114 11.82 13.22 0.06
CA GLU A 114 11.03 13.77 -1.04
C GLU A 114 9.70 14.36 -0.54
N SER A 115 9.79 15.38 0.32
CA SER A 115 8.62 15.96 1.03
C SER A 115 7.55 16.47 0.07
N ASP A 116 7.92 17.13 -1.02
CA ASP A 116 6.97 17.64 -2.01
C ASP A 116 6.18 16.51 -2.69
N LEU A 117 6.85 15.39 -2.99
CA LEU A 117 6.20 14.21 -3.56
C LEU A 117 5.30 13.53 -2.53
N ALA A 118 5.72 13.47 -1.26
CA ALA A 118 4.90 12.96 -0.17
C ALA A 118 3.61 13.77 -0.02
N HIS A 119 3.68 15.10 -0.09
CA HIS A 119 2.50 15.97 -0.04
C HIS A 119 1.58 15.80 -1.25
N LYS A 120 2.12 15.71 -2.47
CA LYS A 120 1.36 15.44 -3.70
C LYS A 120 0.70 14.06 -3.69
N ALA A 121 1.36 13.05 -3.14
CA ALA A 121 0.78 11.72 -2.97
C ALA A 121 -0.46 11.79 -2.05
N LEU A 122 -0.38 12.51 -0.93
CA LEU A 122 -1.54 12.73 -0.09
C LEU A 122 -2.65 13.55 -0.78
N ASP A 123 -2.32 14.49 -1.67
CA ASP A 123 -3.34 15.19 -2.48
C ASP A 123 -4.09 14.21 -3.39
N ASN A 124 -3.41 13.26 -4.02
CA ASN A 124 -4.05 12.18 -4.77
C ASN A 124 -4.95 11.31 -3.87
N ALA A 125 -4.50 11.01 -2.64
CA ALA A 125 -5.31 10.25 -1.69
C ALA A 125 -6.60 10.99 -1.31
N PHE A 126 -6.55 12.31 -1.11
CA PHE A 126 -7.74 13.12 -0.81
C PHE A 126 -8.66 13.35 -2.02
N ALA A 127 -8.09 13.43 -3.23
CA ALA A 127 -8.87 13.48 -4.46
C ALA A 127 -9.66 12.19 -4.69
N ASP A 128 -9.11 11.05 -4.27
CA ASP A 128 -9.78 9.75 -4.32
C ASP A 128 -10.80 9.58 -3.18
N GLN A 129 -10.38 9.87 -1.94
CA GLN A 129 -11.21 9.80 -0.75
C GLN A 129 -10.89 10.94 0.24
N ILE A 130 -11.74 11.96 0.24
CA ILE A 130 -11.58 13.24 0.97
C ILE A 130 -11.24 13.07 2.47
N SER A 131 -11.72 12.01 3.10
CA SER A 131 -11.53 11.76 4.54
C SER A 131 -10.75 10.47 4.83
N TYR A 132 -9.85 10.04 3.93
CA TYR A 132 -9.08 8.81 4.15
C TYR A 132 -8.24 8.93 5.45
N PRO A 133 -8.48 8.07 6.48
CA PRO A 133 -7.92 8.31 7.82
C PRO A 133 -6.40 8.37 7.87
N LEU A 134 -5.73 7.47 7.14
CA LEU A 134 -4.26 7.45 7.10
C LEU A 134 -3.71 8.70 6.40
N ALA A 135 -4.37 9.20 5.34
CA ALA A 135 -3.93 10.40 4.65
C ALA A 135 -4.01 11.63 5.57
N VAL A 136 -5.06 11.73 6.39
CA VAL A 136 -5.20 12.79 7.41
C VAL A 136 -4.08 12.70 8.44
N LEU A 137 -3.78 11.50 8.92
CA LEU A 137 -2.70 11.28 9.89
C LEU A 137 -1.34 11.66 9.32
N LEU A 138 -1.00 11.16 8.13
CA LEU A 138 0.27 11.46 7.46
C LEU A 138 0.39 12.95 7.13
N ARG A 139 -0.71 13.62 6.73
CA ARG A 139 -0.69 15.07 6.49
C ARG A 139 -0.26 15.83 7.74
N ARG A 140 -0.79 15.47 8.91
CA ARG A 140 -0.42 16.11 10.18
C ARG A 140 1.04 15.87 10.53
N VAL A 141 1.52 14.66 10.30
CA VAL A 141 2.93 14.29 10.53
C VAL A 141 3.86 15.12 9.65
N PHE A 142 3.63 15.14 8.33
CA PHE A 142 4.51 15.83 7.39
C PHE A 142 4.48 17.35 7.61
N PHE A 143 3.30 17.91 7.85
CA PHE A 143 3.14 19.34 8.13
C PHE A 143 3.83 19.77 9.43
N SER A 144 3.95 18.87 10.40
CA SER A 144 4.69 19.14 11.64
C SER A 144 6.22 19.10 11.48
N GLY A 145 6.72 18.70 10.30
CA GLY A 145 8.15 18.56 10.04
C GLY A 145 8.81 17.46 10.88
N TRP A 146 8.07 16.39 11.21
CA TRP A 146 8.61 15.31 12.04
C TRP A 146 9.81 14.64 11.36
N PRO A 147 10.98 14.47 12.01
CA PRO A 147 12.16 13.99 11.29
C PRO A 147 11.95 12.65 10.58
N ALA A 148 12.38 12.57 9.31
CA ALA A 148 12.19 11.39 8.46
C ALA A 148 12.74 10.10 9.11
N GLN A 149 13.90 10.19 9.75
CA GLN A 149 14.52 9.06 10.46
C GLN A 149 13.69 8.61 11.68
N SER A 150 13.02 9.55 12.36
CA SER A 150 12.11 9.20 13.47
C SER A 150 10.83 8.53 12.98
N PHE A 151 10.31 8.97 11.83
CA PHE A 151 9.19 8.33 11.17
C PHE A 151 9.53 6.90 10.71
N ALA A 152 10.67 6.72 10.03
CA ALA A 152 11.17 5.41 9.62
C ALA A 152 11.38 4.46 10.82
N ALA A 153 11.96 4.96 11.91
CA ALA A 153 12.15 4.18 13.13
C ALA A 153 10.83 3.72 13.75
N MET A 154 9.81 4.60 13.81
CA MET A 154 8.47 4.23 14.28
C MET A 154 7.85 3.15 13.39
N ARG A 155 7.89 3.32 12.07
CA ARG A 155 7.35 2.35 11.10
C ARG A 155 8.02 0.98 11.26
N SER A 156 9.35 0.96 11.37
CA SER A 156 10.14 -0.26 11.60
C SER A 156 9.75 -0.98 12.90
N GLN A 157 9.40 -0.24 13.96
CA GLN A 157 8.91 -0.84 15.22
C GLN A 157 7.48 -1.39 15.13
N LEU A 158 6.65 -0.87 14.22
CA LEU A 158 5.27 -1.32 14.04
C LEU A 158 5.20 -2.59 13.19
N HIS A 159 6.04 -2.73 12.16
CA HIS A 159 5.96 -3.83 11.20
C HIS A 159 6.02 -5.23 11.85
N PRO A 160 6.90 -5.53 12.84
CA PRO A 160 6.90 -6.82 13.53
C PRO A 160 5.57 -7.15 14.22
N LYS A 161 4.83 -6.15 14.71
CA LYS A 161 3.51 -6.36 15.33
C LYS A 161 2.47 -6.76 14.29
N ILE A 162 2.52 -6.14 13.11
CA ILE A 162 1.67 -6.51 11.97
C ILE A 162 2.00 -7.93 11.52
N CYS A 163 3.29 -8.27 11.38
CA CYS A 163 3.73 -9.63 11.05
C CYS A 163 3.27 -10.65 12.09
N ALA A 164 3.34 -10.35 13.38
CA ALA A 164 2.83 -11.22 14.43
C ALA A 164 1.31 -11.40 14.36
N SER A 165 0.56 -10.32 14.10
CA SER A 165 -0.89 -10.39 13.92
C SER A 165 -1.28 -11.23 12.71
N LEU A 166 -0.54 -11.11 11.61
CA LEU A 166 -0.82 -11.83 10.38
C LEU A 166 -0.34 -13.28 10.45
N PHE A 167 0.85 -13.57 10.97
CA PHE A 167 1.52 -14.86 10.81
C PHE A 167 1.85 -15.58 12.14
N GLY A 168 1.61 -14.95 13.29
CA GLY A 168 1.98 -15.49 14.61
C GLY A 168 0.98 -16.50 15.20
N GLY A 169 -0.25 -16.58 14.67
CA GLY A 169 -1.25 -17.57 15.09
C GLY A 169 -1.26 -18.82 14.21
N SER A 170 -1.37 -20.01 14.83
CA SER A 170 -1.69 -21.25 14.12
C SER A 170 -3.06 -21.14 13.43
N ILE A 171 -3.18 -21.72 12.22
CA ILE A 171 -4.45 -21.88 11.49
C ILE A 171 -5.26 -22.99 12.16
#